data_AF-A0A950GDJ9-F1
#
_entry.id   AF-A0A950GDJ9-F1
#
_cell.length_a   1.000
_cell.length_b   1.000
_cell.length_c   1.000
_cell.angle_alpha   90.00
_cell.angle_beta   90.00
_cell.angle_gamma   90.00
#
_symmetry.space_group_name_H-M   'P 1'
#
loop_
_entity.id
_entity.type
_entity.pdbx_description
1 polymer ?
#
loop_
_entity_poly.entity_id
_entity_poly.type
_entity_poly.pdbx_seq_one_letter_code
_entity_poly.pdbx_strand_id
1 'polypeptide(L)'
;MPAGSSQPFRAAGTVSLSATTTPASIALAGGGDSVLITNAASSIAFVRFGADATVSANTGDMPVLPGSQILIGVNSLIQNAAAVLASGTGSVYFTRGDGSNV
;
A
#
# COMPACT_ATOMS: atom_id res chain seq x y z
N MET A 1 18.67 -21.26 -22.39
CA MET A 1 18.55 -19.94 -21.73
C MET A 1 17.06 -19.67 -21.60
N PRO A 2 16.47 -19.65 -20.39
CA PRO A 2 15.04 -19.43 -20.29
C PRO A 2 14.76 -17.97 -20.71
N ALA A 3 13.76 -17.79 -21.56
CA ALA A 3 13.29 -16.49 -22.02
C ALA A 3 12.93 -15.60 -20.83
N GLY A 4 13.20 -14.30 -20.97
CA GLY A 4 13.15 -13.30 -19.92
C GLY A 4 11.89 -13.36 -19.05
N SER A 5 12.10 -13.48 -17.74
CA SER A 5 11.08 -13.14 -16.76
C SER A 5 10.90 -11.62 -16.80
N SER A 6 9.95 -11.12 -17.59
CA SER A 6 9.40 -9.79 -17.36
C SER A 6 8.74 -9.86 -15.99
N GLN A 7 9.38 -9.29 -14.96
CA GLN A 7 8.68 -8.95 -13.73
C GLN A 7 8.00 -7.61 -13.98
N PRO A 8 6.70 -7.56 -14.33
CA PRO A 8 6.01 -6.31 -14.59
C PRO A 8 5.93 -5.41 -13.34
N PHE A 9 6.22 -5.97 -12.16
CA PHE A 9 6.35 -5.26 -10.91
C PHE A 9 7.57 -5.78 -10.14
N ARG A 10 8.54 -4.92 -9.91
CA ARG A 10 9.75 -5.19 -9.13
C ARG A 10 9.59 -4.56 -7.75
N ALA A 11 9.35 -5.40 -6.75
CA ALA A 11 9.22 -4.94 -5.36
C ALA A 11 10.55 -4.38 -4.84
N ALA A 12 10.54 -3.13 -4.40
CA ALA A 12 11.65 -2.46 -3.74
C ALA A 12 11.61 -2.64 -2.21
N GLY A 13 10.41 -2.73 -1.63
CA GLY A 13 10.23 -2.93 -0.20
C GLY A 13 8.77 -3.10 0.19
N THR A 14 8.52 -3.91 1.22
CA THR A 14 7.18 -4.14 1.79
C THR A 14 7.14 -3.72 3.25
N VAL A 15 6.09 -3.00 3.62
CA VAL A 15 5.79 -2.63 5.02
C VAL A 15 4.41 -3.12 5.40
N SER A 16 4.25 -3.53 6.65
CA SER A 16 2.97 -3.96 7.21
C SER A 16 2.43 -2.93 8.19
N LEU A 17 1.23 -2.43 7.94
CA LEU A 17 0.51 -1.56 8.85
C LEU A 17 -0.56 -2.37 9.60
N SER A 18 -0.47 -2.39 10.93
CA SER A 18 -1.55 -2.90 11.80
C SER A 18 -2.67 -1.87 11.84
N ALA A 19 -3.63 -2.01 10.94
CA ALA A 19 -4.73 -1.06 10.79
C ALA A 19 -5.92 -1.45 11.69
N THR A 20 -6.58 -0.44 12.23
CA THR A 20 -7.73 -0.56 13.14
C THR A 20 -8.83 0.41 12.71
N THR A 21 -9.91 0.55 13.48
CA THR A 21 -10.90 1.63 13.29
C THR A 21 -10.35 3.03 13.58
N THR A 22 -9.16 3.12 14.18
CA THR A 22 -8.40 4.35 14.34
C THR A 22 -7.37 4.46 13.20
N PRO A 23 -7.27 5.62 12.52
CA PRO A 23 -6.30 5.79 11.45
C PRO A 23 -4.87 5.68 11.98
N ALA A 24 -4.03 4.99 11.22
CA ALA A 24 -2.61 4.88 11.47
C ALA A 24 -1.83 5.07 10.16
N SER A 25 -0.62 5.61 10.26
CA SER A 25 0.29 5.84 9.14
C SER A 25 1.58 5.04 9.30
N ILE A 26 2.19 4.69 8.17
CA ILE A 26 3.49 4.01 8.10
C ILE A 26 4.30 4.60 6.95
N ALA A 27 5.61 4.72 7.18
CA ALA A 27 6.56 5.06 6.12
C ALA A 27 6.70 3.90 5.14
N LEU A 28 6.59 4.20 3.85
CA LEU A 28 6.80 3.23 2.78
C LEU A 28 8.29 2.91 2.65
N ALA A 29 8.63 1.62 2.53
CA ALA A 29 10.00 1.19 2.32
C ALA A 29 10.35 1.17 0.83
N GLY A 30 11.55 1.65 0.48
CA GLY A 30 12.08 1.62 -0.88
C GLY A 30 11.55 2.73 -1.80
N GLY A 31 11.98 2.70 -3.05
CA GLY A 31 11.61 3.62 -4.14
C GLY A 31 10.60 3.01 -5.12
N GLY A 32 10.14 3.83 -6.07
CA GLY A 32 9.31 3.37 -7.19
C GLY A 32 8.00 4.15 -7.33
N ASP A 33 7.49 4.15 -8.55
CA ASP A 33 6.29 4.91 -8.94
C ASP A 33 5.00 4.10 -8.80
N SER A 34 5.06 2.94 -8.15
CA SER A 34 3.91 2.06 -7.95
C SER A 34 3.89 1.46 -6.54
N VAL A 35 2.68 1.30 -6.00
CA VAL A 35 2.44 0.64 -4.71
C VAL A 35 1.37 -0.43 -4.89
N LEU A 36 1.74 -1.66 -4.55
CA LEU A 36 0.82 -2.77 -4.37
C LEU A 36 0.31 -2.76 -2.93
N ILE A 37 -0.99 -2.61 -2.79
CA ILE A 37 -1.70 -2.62 -1.51
C ILE A 37 -2.35 -3.98 -1.37
N THR A 38 -2.08 -4.69 -0.28
CA THR A 38 -2.73 -5.98 0.03
C THR A 38 -3.47 -5.86 1.35
N ASN A 39 -4.80 -5.95 1.31
CA ASN A 39 -5.61 -5.96 2.51
C ASN A 39 -5.80 -7.41 3.00
N ALA A 40 -5.03 -7.81 4.02
CA ALA A 40 -5.17 -9.12 4.64
C ALA A 40 -6.20 -9.13 5.79
N ALA A 41 -6.86 -8.00 6.06
CA ALA A 41 -7.92 -7.94 7.05
C ALA A 41 -9.24 -8.51 6.51
N SER A 42 -10.14 -8.84 7.44
CA SER A 42 -11.52 -9.28 7.13
C SER A 42 -12.50 -8.12 6.93
N SER A 43 -12.04 -6.87 6.99
CA SER A 43 -12.85 -5.65 6.81
C SER A 43 -12.25 -4.73 5.73
N ILE A 44 -13.08 -3.84 5.19
CA ILE A 44 -12.65 -2.88 4.16
C ILE A 44 -11.60 -1.95 4.78
N ALA A 45 -10.46 -1.80 4.11
CA ALA A 45 -9.43 -0.84 4.49
C ALA A 45 -9.54 0.39 3.59
N PHE A 46 -9.68 1.57 4.19
CA PHE A 46 -9.60 2.84 3.47
C PHE A 46 -8.18 3.36 3.55
N VAL A 47 -7.59 3.65 2.40
CA VAL A 47 -6.16 3.97 2.28
C VAL A 47 -5.97 5.37 1.71
N ARG A 48 -5.00 6.09 2.27
CA ARG A 48 -4.55 7.39 1.78
C ARG A 48 -3.04 7.47 1.75
N PHE A 49 -2.50 8.18 0.76
CA PHE A 49 -1.07 8.38 0.57
C PHE A 49 -0.69 9.84 0.84
N GLY A 50 0.52 10.05 1.37
CA GLY A 50 1.02 11.38 1.69
C GLY A 50 2.55 11.47 1.64
N ALA A 51 3.05 12.70 1.58
CA ALA A 51 4.48 12.99 1.57
C ALA A 51 5.10 12.90 2.98
N ASP A 52 4.32 13.13 4.03
CA ASP A 52 4.77 13.18 5.43
C ASP A 52 4.00 12.19 6.32
N ALA A 53 4.51 12.00 7.54
CA ALA A 53 3.94 11.06 8.51
C ALA A 53 2.59 11.53 9.09
N THR A 54 2.15 12.76 8.76
CA THR A 54 0.89 13.34 9.26
C THR A 54 -0.32 12.91 8.43
N VAL A 55 -0.10 12.18 7.33
CA VAL A 55 -1.18 11.60 6.53
C VAL A 55 -2.10 10.74 7.40
N SER A 56 -3.39 11.03 7.35
CA SER A 56 -4.43 10.29 8.07
C SER A 56 -5.49 9.82 7.09
N ALA A 57 -5.81 8.52 7.15
CA ALA A 57 -6.90 7.94 6.38
C ALA A 57 -8.25 8.19 7.06
N ASN A 58 -9.33 8.20 6.29
CA ASN A 58 -10.71 8.27 6.73
C ASN A 58 -11.59 7.34 5.88
N THR A 59 -12.83 7.09 6.31
CA THR A 59 -13.76 6.16 5.65
C THR A 59 -14.31 6.65 4.30
N GLY A 60 -13.98 7.87 3.88
CA GLY A 60 -14.25 8.40 2.55
C GLY A 60 -13.06 8.30 1.58
N ASP A 61 -11.90 7.81 2.03
CA ASP A 61 -10.74 7.59 1.16
C ASP A 61 -10.88 6.31 0.31
N MET A 62 -9.84 5.93 -0.43
CA MET A 62 -9.89 4.82 -1.37
C MET A 62 -10.15 3.48 -0.66
N PRO A 63 -11.25 2.76 -0.96
CA PRO A 63 -11.54 1.48 -0.33
C PRO A 63 -10.75 0.34 -0.98
N VAL A 64 -10.23 -0.56 -0.15
CA VAL A 64 -9.57 -1.82 -0.53
C VAL A 64 -10.34 -2.96 0.13
N LEU A 65 -10.94 -3.83 -0.68
CA LEU A 65 -11.78 -4.92 -0.18
C LEU A 65 -10.95 -5.93 0.64
N PRO A 66 -11.58 -6.62 1.61
CA PRO A 66 -10.95 -7.72 2.34
C PRO A 66 -10.36 -8.78 1.39
N GLY A 67 -9.14 -9.24 1.66
CA GLY A 67 -8.48 -10.28 0.86
C GLY A 67 -8.11 -9.86 -0.57
N SER A 68 -8.25 -8.59 -0.92
CA SER A 68 -7.92 -8.08 -2.25
C SER A 68 -6.55 -7.40 -2.28
N GLN A 69 -6.02 -7.30 -3.50
CA GLN A 69 -4.80 -6.56 -3.79
C GLN A 69 -5.05 -5.57 -4.92
N ILE A 70 -4.53 -4.35 -4.76
CA ILE A 70 -4.69 -3.28 -5.75
C ILE A 70 -3.31 -2.67 -6.00
N LEU A 71 -2.92 -2.59 -7.27
CA LEU A 71 -1.73 -1.87 -7.70
C LEU A 71 -2.13 -0.47 -8.15
N ILE A 72 -1.50 0.55 -7.57
CA ILE A 72 -1.71 1.94 -7.95
C ILE A 72 -0.40 2.61 -8.32
N GLY A 73 -0.47 3.57 -9.23
CA GLY A 73 0.63 4.50 -9.47
C GLY A 73 0.70 5.54 -8.36
N VAL A 74 1.88 5.75 -7.79
CA VAL A 74 2.14 6.82 -6.82
C VAL A 74 3.35 7.63 -7.28
N ASN A 75 3.33 8.94 -7.08
CA ASN A 75 4.50 9.76 -7.35
C ASN A 75 5.63 9.41 -6.36
N SER A 76 6.89 9.47 -6.80
CA SER A 76 8.10 9.41 -5.98
C SER A 76 8.07 10.26 -4.69
N LEU A 77 7.35 11.38 -4.66
CA LEU A 77 7.17 12.26 -3.49
C LEU A 77 6.35 11.63 -2.35
N ILE A 78 5.58 10.59 -2.63
CA ILE A 78 4.81 9.86 -1.62
C ILE A 78 5.75 8.95 -0.82
N GLN A 79 5.81 9.21 0.49
CA GLN A 79 6.69 8.47 1.41
C GLN A 79 5.91 7.77 2.52
N ASN A 80 4.62 8.08 2.70
CA ASN A 80 3.81 7.54 3.78
C ASN A 80 2.47 7.04 3.25
N ALA A 81 1.98 5.96 3.83
CA ALA A 81 0.66 5.41 3.62
C ALA A 81 -0.10 5.36 4.95
N ALA A 82 -1.34 5.80 4.94
CA ALA A 82 -2.26 5.64 6.04
C ALA A 82 -3.37 4.67 5.68
N ALA A 83 -3.84 3.91 6.66
CA ALA A 83 -5.03 3.09 6.52
C ALA A 83 -5.91 3.17 7.76
N VAL A 84 -7.21 3.01 7.54
CA VAL A 84 -8.23 2.81 8.58
C VAL A 84 -9.19 1.72 8.13
N LEU A 85 -9.57 0.81 9.02
CA LEU A 85 -10.56 -0.21 8.73
C LEU A 85 -11.96 0.32 9.00
N ALA A 86 -12.93 -0.13 8.20
CA ALA A 86 -14.35 0.09 8.47
C ALA A 86 -14.77 -0.53 9.82
N SER A 87 -14.14 -1.64 10.22
CA SER A 87 -14.39 -2.34 11.47
C SER A 87 -13.24 -3.28 11.85
N GLY A 88 -13.08 -3.56 13.14
CA GLY A 88 -12.12 -4.54 13.64
C GLY A 88 -10.65 -4.12 13.47
N THR A 89 -9.78 -5.11 13.37
CA THR A 89 -8.33 -4.95 13.27
C THR A 89 -7.77 -5.90 12.22
N GLY A 90 -6.69 -5.52 11.55
CA GLY A 90 -6.00 -6.42 10.63
C GLY A 90 -4.76 -5.78 10.01
N SER A 91 -4.10 -6.53 9.14
CA SER A 91 -2.86 -6.09 8.48
C SER A 91 -3.15 -5.61 7.07
N VAL A 92 -2.65 -4.42 6.74
CA VAL A 92 -2.56 -3.92 5.37
C VAL A 92 -1.09 -3.86 4.99
N TYR A 93 -0.73 -4.53 3.90
CA TYR A 93 0.64 -4.52 3.40
C TYR A 93 0.76 -3.52 2.26
N PHE A 94 1.81 -2.72 2.29
CA PHE A 94 2.17 -1.80 1.22
C PHE A 94 3.51 -2.22 0.66
N THR A 95 3.53 -2.60 -0.61
CA THR A 95 4.76 -2.93 -1.33
C THR A 95 5.03 -1.87 -2.37
N ARG A 96 6.13 -1.13 -2.22
CA ARG A 96 6.62 -0.22 -3.27
C ARG A 96 7.35 -1.01 -4.32
N GLY A 97 7.25 -0.56 -5.55
CA GLY A 97 8.02 -1.10 -6.65
C GLY A 97 7.92 -0.24 -7.90
N ASP A 98 8.64 -0.65 -8.92
CA ASP A 98 8.57 -0.07 -10.25
C ASP A 98 8.27 -1.15 -11.30
N GLY A 99 7.88 -0.71 -12.49
CA GLY A 99 7.69 -1.59 -13.65
C GLY A 99 8.91 -1.58 -14.58
N SER A 100 10.08 -1.15 -14.12
CA SER A 100 11.24 -0.98 -14.97
C SER A 100 11.85 -2.34 -15.33
N ASN A 101 11.89 -2.66 -16.63
CA ASN A 101 12.71 -3.74 -17.18
C ASN A 101 14.11 -3.17 -17.42
N VAL A 102 14.98 -3.22 -16.40
CA VAL A 102 16.43 -2.99 -16.58
C VAL A 102 17.18 -4.25 -16.21
#